data_AF-A0A522DIV1-F1
#
_entry.id   AF-A0A522DIV1-F1
#
_cell.length_a   1.000
_cell.length_b   1.000
_cell.length_c   1.000
_cell.angle_alpha   90.00
_cell.angle_beta   90.00
_cell.angle_gamma   90.00
#
_symmetry.space_group_name_H-M   'P 1'
#
loop_
_entity.id
_entity.type
_entity.pdbx_description
1 polymer ?
#
loop_
_entity_poly.entity_id
_entity_poly.type
_entity_poly.pdbx_seq_one_letter_code
_entity_poly.pdbx_strand_id
1 'polypeptide(L)'
;MIAHPSRTLKHSGLFAEIQPDRWVPGAFTLIVDGTPQSHVNLQDPAELFFEYIQRMGHVIDQIGMPGEPITAVHLGAGALTLPRYVEATRPGSRQQVVELETDLVDFVREELPWP
;
A
#
# COMPACT_ATOMS: atom_id res chain seq x y z
N MET A 1 10.14 24.03 6.22
CA MET A 1 9.61 22.88 5.46
C MET A 1 9.55 21.71 6.43
N ILE A 2 8.41 21.03 6.54
CA ILE A 2 8.32 19.82 7.35
C ILE A 2 9.05 18.74 6.54
N ALA A 3 10.07 18.14 7.13
CA ALA A 3 10.77 17.02 6.49
C ALA A 3 9.90 15.77 6.64
N HIS A 4 9.67 15.07 5.54
CA HIS A 4 8.97 13.79 5.54
C HIS A 4 9.99 12.64 5.50
N PRO A 5 9.67 11.47 6.07
CA PRO A 5 10.48 10.28 5.92
C PRO A 5 10.72 10.00 4.43
N SER A 6 11.96 9.71 4.08
CA SER A 6 12.36 9.49 2.69
C SER A 6 13.58 8.57 2.57
N ARG A 7 13.74 7.97 1.39
CA ARG A 7 14.82 7.04 1.07
C ARG A 7 15.15 7.07 -0.42
N THR A 8 16.43 6.99 -0.76
CA THR A 8 16.86 6.68 -2.12
C THR A 8 16.89 5.17 -2.31
N LEU A 9 16.14 4.68 -3.29
CA LEU A 9 15.97 3.26 -3.57
C LEU A 9 17.23 2.68 -4.20
N LYS A 10 17.70 1.55 -3.68
CA LYS A 10 19.01 0.97 -4.04
C LYS A 10 19.08 0.47 -5.47
N HIS A 11 17.99 -0.08 -6.03
CA HIS A 11 18.04 -0.69 -7.35
C HIS A 11 17.90 0.35 -8.48
N SER A 12 16.89 1.22 -8.40
CA SER A 12 16.62 2.24 -9.43
C SER A 12 17.32 3.59 -9.19
N GLY A 13 17.72 3.90 -7.95
CA GLY A 13 18.21 5.22 -7.57
C GLY A 13 17.09 6.27 -7.41
N LEU A 14 15.82 5.88 -7.52
CA LEU A 14 14.69 6.80 -7.38
C LEU A 14 14.53 7.27 -5.93
N PHE A 15 13.96 8.45 -5.74
CA PHE A 15 13.70 9.02 -4.42
C PHE A 15 12.28 8.70 -3.95
N ALA A 16 12.13 7.96 -2.86
CA ALA A 16 10.86 7.64 -2.22
C ALA A 16 10.62 8.55 -0.99
N GLU A 17 9.39 9.00 -0.81
CA GLU A 17 8.94 9.83 0.31
C GLU A 17 7.53 9.44 0.75
N ILE A 18 7.27 9.46 2.05
CA ILE A 18 5.94 9.19 2.63
C ILE A 18 5.39 10.46 3.25
N GLN A 19 4.29 10.97 2.71
CA GLN A 19 3.65 12.19 3.20
C GLN A 19 2.30 11.86 3.84
N PRO A 20 1.97 12.43 5.01
CA PRO A 20 0.61 12.33 5.54
C PRO A 20 -0.38 13.05 4.63
N ASP A 21 -1.57 12.48 4.48
CA ASP A 21 -2.67 13.12 3.79
C ASP A 21 -3.11 14.37 4.57
N ARG A 22 -3.48 15.43 3.83
CA ARG A 22 -3.84 16.73 4.41
C ARG A 22 -5.27 16.78 4.93
N TRP A 23 -6.13 15.90 4.44
CA TRP A 23 -7.57 15.92 4.65
C TRP A 23 -8.08 14.69 5.38
N VAL A 24 -7.41 13.55 5.23
CA VAL A 24 -7.80 12.27 5.85
C VAL A 24 -6.78 11.91 6.94
N PRO A 25 -7.12 12.12 8.23
CA PRO A 25 -6.25 11.71 9.33
C PRO A 25 -5.90 10.23 9.27
N GLY A 26 -4.63 9.89 9.46
CA GLY A 26 -4.15 8.50 9.43
C GLY A 26 -3.93 7.94 8.02
N ALA A 27 -4.20 8.72 6.97
CA ALA A 27 -3.84 8.36 5.61
C ALA A 27 -2.49 8.96 5.17
N PHE A 28 -1.84 8.27 4.24
CA PHE A 28 -0.50 8.60 3.77
C PHE A 28 -0.37 8.33 2.27
N THR A 29 0.42 9.15 1.58
CA THR A 29 0.79 8.97 0.18
C THR A 29 2.26 8.57 0.09
N LEU A 30 2.55 7.48 -0.61
CA LEU A 30 3.90 7.14 -1.07
C LEU A 30 4.14 7.84 -2.41
N ILE A 31 5.18 8.67 -2.44
CA ILE A 31 5.62 9.41 -3.63
C ILE A 31 6.98 8.84 -4.02
N VAL A 32 7.16 8.52 -5.30
CA VAL A 32 8.45 8.08 -5.85
C VAL A 32 8.79 8.98 -7.03
N ASP A 33 9.95 9.64 -6.93
CA ASP A 33 10.48 10.61 -7.90
C ASP A 33 9.45 11.68 -8.30
N GLY A 34 8.81 12.26 -7.29
CA GLY A 34 7.76 13.28 -7.46
C GLY A 34 6.40 12.76 -7.93
N THR A 35 6.28 11.46 -8.23
CA THR A 35 5.03 10.84 -8.68
C THR A 35 4.35 10.11 -7.53
N PRO A 36 3.09 10.45 -7.17
CA PRO A 36 2.30 9.64 -6.26
C PRO A 36 2.13 8.21 -6.81
N GLN A 37 2.66 7.23 -6.10
CA GLN A 37 2.61 5.81 -6.49
C GLN A 37 1.49 5.06 -5.75
N SER A 38 1.25 5.42 -4.48
CA SER A 38 0.27 4.74 -3.65
C SER A 38 -0.26 5.63 -2.54
N HIS A 39 -1.41 5.25 -2.00
CA HIS A 39 -2.08 5.90 -0.87
C HIS A 39 -2.69 4.82 0.01
N VAL A 40 -2.61 5.00 1.32
CA VAL A 40 -3.13 4.05 2.30
C VAL A 40 -3.71 4.81 3.48
N ASN A 41 -4.86 4.36 3.97
CA ASN A 41 -5.40 4.78 5.25
C ASN A 41 -5.11 3.69 6.31
N LEU A 42 -4.29 4.02 7.32
CA LEU A 42 -3.93 3.06 8.37
C LEU A 42 -5.05 2.88 9.40
N GLN A 43 -6.01 3.82 9.48
CA GLN A 43 -7.17 3.73 10.36
C GLN A 43 -8.32 2.96 9.72
N ASP A 44 -8.43 3.00 8.38
CA ASP A 44 -9.39 2.23 7.60
C ASP A 44 -8.74 1.67 6.33
N PRO A 45 -8.15 0.46 6.38
CA PRO A 45 -7.49 -0.12 5.21
C PRO A 45 -8.43 -0.51 4.06
N ALA A 46 -9.75 -0.46 4.26
CA ALA A 46 -10.71 -0.66 3.18
C ALA A 46 -10.82 0.58 2.27
N GLU A 47 -10.33 1.74 2.73
CA GLU A 47 -10.41 3.00 2.00
C GLU A 47 -9.31 3.09 0.93
N LEU A 48 -9.69 2.81 -0.32
CA LEU A 48 -8.81 2.88 -1.49
C LEU A 48 -8.95 4.25 -2.16
N PHE A 49 -7.86 5.00 -2.30
CA PHE A 49 -7.90 6.36 -2.85
C PHE A 49 -7.79 6.42 -4.38
N PHE A 50 -6.77 5.78 -4.96
CA PHE A 50 -6.57 5.82 -6.41
C PHE A 50 -7.64 5.01 -7.14
N GLU A 51 -8.24 5.62 -8.15
CA GLU A 51 -9.36 5.05 -8.90
C GLU A 51 -9.04 3.66 -9.50
N TYR A 52 -7.83 3.49 -10.04
CA TYR A 52 -7.42 2.19 -10.57
C TYR A 52 -7.29 1.11 -9.48
N ILE A 53 -6.88 1.49 -8.26
CA ILE A 53 -6.80 0.60 -7.10
C ILE A 53 -8.22 0.28 -6.60
N GLN A 54 -9.14 1.25 -6.58
CA GLN A 54 -10.55 1.00 -6.27
C GLN A 54 -11.15 -0.03 -7.24
N ARG A 55 -10.88 0.08 -8.54
CA ARG A 55 -11.31 -0.93 -9.53
C ARG A 55 -10.76 -2.33 -9.20
N MET A 56 -9.49 -2.41 -8.82
CA MET A 56 -8.89 -3.68 -8.39
C MET A 56 -9.57 -4.22 -7.14
N GLY A 57 -9.88 -3.37 -6.15
CA GLY A 57 -10.64 -3.74 -4.96
C GLY A 57 -12.01 -4.33 -5.30
N HIS A 58 -12.78 -3.65 -6.15
CA HIS A 58 -14.07 -4.17 -6.62
C HIS A 58 -13.96 -5.54 -7.31
N VAL A 59 -12.90 -5.79 -8.08
CA VAL A 59 -12.66 -7.11 -8.69
C VAL A 59 -12.33 -8.15 -7.61
N ILE A 60 -11.46 -7.81 -6.66
CA ILE A 60 -11.11 -8.68 -5.53
C ILE A 60 -12.36 -9.06 -4.74
N ASP A 61 -13.27 -8.12 -4.49
CA ASP A 61 -14.51 -8.34 -3.74
C ASP A 61 -15.39 -9.43 -4.36
N GLN A 62 -15.35 -9.59 -5.68
CA GLN A 62 -16.12 -10.62 -6.41
C GLN A 62 -15.48 -12.02 -6.38
N ILE A 63 -14.29 -12.19 -5.78
CA ILE A 63 -13.61 -13.49 -5.72
C ILE A 63 -14.09 -14.30 -4.51
N GLY A 64 -14.95 -15.30 -4.71
CA GLY A 64 -15.48 -16.12 -3.61
C GLY A 64 -16.54 -15.38 -2.78
N MET A 65 -16.95 -15.94 -1.63
CA MET A 65 -17.96 -15.28 -0.79
C MET A 65 -17.35 -14.12 0.01
N PRO A 66 -18.10 -13.06 0.32
CA PRO A 66 -17.62 -11.94 1.15
C PRO A 66 -16.99 -12.42 2.46
N GLY A 67 -15.81 -11.92 2.79
CA GLY A 67 -15.06 -12.28 3.99
C GLY A 67 -14.29 -13.61 3.92
N GLU A 68 -14.52 -14.46 2.91
CA GLU A 68 -13.75 -15.70 2.77
C GLU A 68 -12.29 -15.42 2.37
N PRO A 69 -11.31 -16.09 3.01
CA PRO A 69 -9.90 -15.88 2.72
C PRO A 69 -9.55 -16.35 1.30
N ILE A 70 -8.65 -15.61 0.67
CA ILE A 70 -8.11 -15.92 -0.65
C ILE A 70 -6.60 -16.21 -0.57
N THR A 71 -6.02 -16.67 -1.67
CA THR A 71 -4.57 -16.67 -1.86
C THR A 71 -4.21 -15.64 -2.92
N ALA A 72 -3.34 -14.69 -2.58
CA ALA A 72 -2.96 -13.58 -3.45
C ALA A 72 -1.43 -13.48 -3.62
N VAL A 73 -1.01 -13.17 -4.84
CA VAL A 73 0.37 -12.76 -5.16
C VAL A 73 0.31 -11.36 -5.75
N HIS A 74 1.03 -10.43 -5.13
CA HIS A 74 1.13 -9.03 -5.53
C HIS A 74 2.47 -8.81 -6.22
N LEU A 75 2.45 -8.51 -7.53
CA LEU A 75 3.65 -8.19 -8.30
C LEU A 75 3.86 -6.68 -8.27
N GLY A 76 4.77 -6.24 -7.42
CA GLY A 76 4.79 -4.89 -6.89
C GLY A 76 3.69 -4.69 -5.83
N ALA A 77 3.94 -3.80 -4.87
CA ALA A 77 2.93 -3.46 -3.87
C ALA A 77 3.22 -2.09 -3.23
N GLY A 78 3.02 -1.02 -4.02
CA GLY A 78 3.21 0.36 -3.56
C GLY A 78 2.51 0.61 -2.21
N ALA A 79 3.30 0.97 -1.20
CA ALA A 79 2.88 1.14 0.19
C ALA A 79 2.16 -0.06 0.83
N LEU A 80 2.14 -1.24 0.20
CA LEU A 80 1.39 -2.43 0.57
C LEU A 80 -0.13 -2.17 0.73
N THR A 81 -0.71 -1.29 -0.11
CA THR A 81 -2.13 -0.90 -0.04
C THR A 81 -3.09 -2.07 -0.27
N LEU A 82 -3.00 -2.76 -1.42
CA LEU A 82 -3.85 -3.93 -1.70
C LEU A 82 -3.66 -5.07 -0.70
N PRO A 83 -2.42 -5.40 -0.26
CA PRO A 83 -2.24 -6.34 0.85
C PRO A 83 -3.04 -6.01 2.12
N ARG A 84 -3.08 -4.74 2.55
CA ARG A 84 -3.87 -4.34 3.72
C ARG A 84 -5.36 -4.39 3.46
N TYR A 85 -5.79 -3.98 2.27
CA TYR A 85 -7.19 -4.08 1.85
C TYR A 85 -7.68 -5.52 1.87
N VAL A 86 -6.90 -6.47 1.33
CA VAL A 86 -7.23 -7.90 1.35
C VAL A 86 -7.27 -8.42 2.78
N GLU A 87 -6.33 -8.03 3.65
CA GLU A 87 -6.37 -8.47 5.04
C GLU A 87 -7.61 -7.94 5.79
N ALA A 88 -7.97 -6.68 5.57
CA ALA A 88 -9.12 -6.06 6.22
C ALA A 88 -10.46 -6.62 5.73
N THR A 89 -10.60 -6.92 4.44
CA THR A 89 -11.85 -7.40 3.84
C THR A 89 -11.98 -8.92 3.84
N ARG A 90 -10.85 -9.64 3.90
CA ARG A 90 -10.75 -11.11 3.81
C ARG A 90 -9.69 -11.66 4.79
N PRO A 91 -9.93 -11.55 6.10
CA PRO A 91 -8.95 -11.90 7.13
C PRO A 91 -8.49 -13.36 7.02
N GLY A 92 -7.20 -13.60 7.27
CA GLY A 92 -6.60 -14.93 7.16
C GLY A 92 -6.23 -15.35 5.73
N SER A 93 -6.32 -14.43 4.76
CA SER A 93 -5.85 -14.64 3.40
C SER A 93 -4.34 -14.90 3.36
N ARG A 94 -3.89 -15.87 2.56
CA ARG A 94 -2.46 -16.08 2.33
C ARG A 94 -1.97 -15.12 1.25
N GLN A 95 -1.03 -14.24 1.60
CA GLN A 95 -0.55 -13.20 0.69
C GLN A 95 0.97 -13.24 0.50
N GLN A 96 1.44 -13.01 -0.72
CA GLN A 96 2.85 -12.84 -1.05
C GLN A 96 3.05 -11.57 -1.87
N VAL A 97 3.99 -10.72 -1.44
CA VAL A 97 4.46 -9.58 -2.23
C VAL A 97 5.79 -9.93 -2.88
N VAL A 98 5.92 -9.58 -4.16
CA VAL A 98 7.17 -9.68 -4.91
C VAL A 98 7.51 -8.27 -5.37
N GLU A 99 8.54 -7.68 -4.76
CA GLU A 99 9.00 -6.31 -5.03
C GLU A 99 10.48 -6.33 -5.42
N LEU A 100 10.83 -5.56 -6.45
CA LEU A 100 12.21 -5.41 -6.92
C LEU A 100 13.00 -4.48 -6.00
N GLU A 101 12.36 -3.43 -5.51
CA GLU A 101 12.94 -2.48 -4.56
C GLU A 101 12.74 -2.96 -3.13
N THR A 102 13.56 -3.93 -2.68
CA THR A 102 13.38 -4.53 -1.35
C THR A 102 13.46 -3.51 -0.21
N ASP A 103 14.28 -2.46 -0.37
CA ASP A 103 14.42 -1.39 0.60
C ASP A 103 13.25 -0.40 0.61
N LEU A 104 12.42 -0.38 -0.45
CA LEU A 104 11.11 0.28 -0.43
C LEU A 104 10.15 -0.47 0.49
N VAL A 105 10.16 -1.80 0.47
CA VAL A 105 9.31 -2.61 1.37
C VAL A 105 9.69 -2.37 2.82
N ASP A 106 10.99 -2.39 3.13
CA ASP A 106 11.48 -2.11 4.48
C ASP A 106 11.08 -0.70 4.93
N PHE A 107 11.29 0.30 4.06
CA PHE A 107 10.90 1.69 4.32
C PHE A 107 9.40 1.83 4.60
N VAL A 108 8.55 1.23 3.77
CA VAL A 108 7.10 1.23 3.97
C VAL A 108 6.72 0.58 5.29
N ARG A 109 7.36 -0.52 5.69
CA ARG A 109 7.03 -1.20 6.97
C ARG A 109 7.49 -0.43 8.19
N GLU A 110 8.60 0.29 8.09
CA GLU A 110 9.12 1.18 9.14
C GLU A 110 8.18 2.37 9.38
N GLU A 111 7.72 3.02 8.30
CA GLU A 111 6.95 4.27 8.40
C GLU A 111 5.43 4.06 8.42
N LEU A 112 4.93 2.98 7.82
CA LEU A 112 3.50 2.65 7.72
C LEU A 112 3.26 1.29 8.37
N PRO A 113 3.21 1.21 9.71
CA PRO A 113 3.14 -0.05 10.42
C PRO A 113 1.96 -0.90 9.96
N TRP A 114 2.18 -2.21 9.97
CA TRP A 114 1.14 -3.19 9.67
C TRP A 114 0.17 -3.31 10.87
N PRO A 115 -1.14 -3.52 10.65
CA PRO A 115 -2.10 -3.79 11.73
C PRO A 115 -1.80 -5.07 12.51
#